data_AF-W0FR71-F1
#
_entry.id   AF-W0FR71-F1
#
_cell.length_a   1.000
_cell.length_b   1.000
_cell.length_c   1.000
_cell.angle_alpha   90.00
_cell.angle_beta   90.00
_cell.angle_gamma   90.00
#
_symmetry.space_group_name_H-M   'P 1'
#
loop_
_entity.id
_entity.type
_entity.pdbx_description
1 polymer ?
#
loop_
_entity_poly.entity_id
_entity_poly.type
_entity_poly.pdbx_seq_one_letter_code
_entity_poly.pdbx_strand_id
1 'polypeptide(L)'
;MKKCPVCGVMMGDNVARCSMCKYDFQKASQGNTDEAADEAKKILEQKEQENIARAEAKRSEEEKRILEAKEKLERDFNTIQAKFESEKLRMESEYAAMQKRNIDEQLKLDQALEATRADLEDARTRRDALRKEAEEMEEVTRKKMQVEHDEMIEAAKAEQQRILEEAQIQTEQLAIQVEKEYTEAMSKRDELLEQAKEIQDFVNNAEKVKQEKEAEVKAAEDRIAELNSQYEKDKETLEKDFEKEKARIEEESKRIGEEQVSEARKQKEQAEKERDAALAHRDQLITEAEQRKAAAQAELDELVEQAKGVISEAEEAASKRDGIIDELNKAQEEQQKALEQIEADRAAKEEETAALEARKNEAAELINQYETQASELQTQIEAIQGEYEQAQRIIADSKNAEIAAEAAAQEIILNAEKQAVFLKEVALTESDKGAMQKQIEEKDKKIKEIEMEKEELEKKLNSMDESIAVLEKRIRDGLAGADAGPKEYSVETVEHNHNGEVNTAEIAKILKKKASDGWKLITLINDDGGKLQSSLGDTTESASLAVGSFNSKEDRVVMIFERNAG
;
A
#
# COMPACT_ATOMS: atom_id res chain seq x y z
N MET A 1 -60.60 -26.22 -56.04
CA MET A 1 -59.49 -25.31 -55.70
C MET A 1 -58.63 -25.17 -56.95
N LYS A 2 -58.34 -23.94 -57.38
CA LYS A 2 -57.51 -23.66 -58.56
C LYS A 2 -56.18 -23.03 -58.14
N LYS A 3 -55.10 -23.39 -58.82
CA LYS A 3 -53.77 -22.82 -58.58
C LYS A 3 -53.58 -21.60 -59.47
N CYS A 4 -53.09 -20.48 -58.91
CA CYS A 4 -52.72 -19.34 -59.73
C CYS A 4 -51.51 -19.70 -60.62
N PRO A 5 -51.59 -19.52 -61.95
CA PRO A 5 -50.49 -19.87 -62.85
C PRO A 5 -49.26 -18.96 -62.69
N VAL A 6 -49.42 -17.78 -62.07
CA VAL A 6 -48.34 -16.79 -61.90
C VAL A 6 -47.61 -16.95 -60.57
N CYS A 7 -48.32 -16.99 -59.44
CA CYS A 7 -47.70 -17.03 -58.11
C CYS A 7 -47.85 -18.38 -57.38
N GLY A 8 -48.48 -19.37 -58.00
CA GLY A 8 -48.60 -20.73 -57.47
C GLY A 8 -49.52 -20.91 -56.25
N VAL A 9 -50.16 -19.85 -55.76
CA VAL A 9 -51.03 -19.91 -54.58
C VAL A 9 -52.34 -20.62 -54.92
N MET A 10 -52.75 -21.52 -54.02
CA MET A 10 -54.01 -22.26 -54.09
C MET A 10 -55.18 -21.37 -53.68
N MET A 11 -56.18 -21.26 -54.55
CA MET A 11 -57.32 -20.37 -54.39
C MET A 11 -58.64 -21.12 -54.56
N GLY A 12 -59.71 -20.63 -53.94
CA GLY A 12 -61.05 -21.15 -54.18
C GLY A 12 -61.47 -21.00 -55.64
N ASP A 13 -62.30 -21.92 -56.15
CA ASP A 13 -62.68 -21.94 -57.58
C ASP A 13 -63.45 -20.69 -57.99
N ASN A 14 -64.22 -20.10 -57.06
CA ASN A 14 -65.02 -18.90 -57.24
C ASN A 14 -64.20 -17.59 -57.24
N VAL A 15 -62.88 -17.65 -57.02
CA VAL A 15 -62.05 -16.44 -56.91
C VAL A 15 -61.79 -15.85 -58.30
N ALA A 16 -62.29 -14.63 -58.56
CA ALA A 16 -62.10 -13.93 -59.83
C ALA A 16 -60.67 -13.43 -60.04
N ARG A 17 -59.97 -13.00 -58.98
CA ARG A 17 -58.59 -12.50 -59.02
C ARG A 17 -57.72 -13.09 -57.92
N CYS A 18 -56.48 -13.44 -58.23
CA CYS A 18 -55.53 -13.91 -57.21
C CYS A 18 -55.27 -12.83 -56.15
N SER A 19 -55.30 -13.16 -54.86
CA SER A 19 -55.04 -12.23 -53.75
C SER A 19 -53.60 -11.70 -53.74
N MET A 20 -52.64 -12.54 -54.12
CA MET A 20 -51.20 -12.24 -54.09
C MET A 20 -50.72 -11.43 -55.29
N CYS A 21 -50.87 -11.97 -56.50
CA CYS A 21 -50.40 -11.33 -57.74
C CYS A 21 -51.50 -10.64 -58.54
N LYS A 22 -52.76 -10.65 -58.08
CA LYS A 22 -53.90 -10.02 -58.77
C LYS A 22 -54.22 -10.57 -60.17
N TYR A 23 -53.66 -11.72 -60.55
CA TYR A 23 -54.00 -12.46 -61.77
C TYR A 23 -55.51 -12.64 -61.92
N ASP A 24 -56.06 -12.13 -63.02
CA ASP A 24 -57.49 -12.14 -63.31
C ASP A 24 -57.89 -13.41 -64.08
N PHE A 25 -58.53 -14.34 -63.37
CA PHE A 25 -58.95 -15.62 -63.92
C PHE A 25 -60.12 -15.48 -64.89
N GLN A 26 -60.94 -14.43 -64.76
CA GLN A 26 -62.05 -14.17 -65.69
C GLN A 26 -61.49 -13.68 -67.03
N LYS A 27 -60.54 -12.74 -66.99
CA LYS A 27 -59.84 -12.24 -68.18
C LYS A 27 -59.06 -13.35 -68.91
N ALA A 28 -58.41 -14.22 -68.15
CA ALA A 28 -57.73 -15.41 -68.69
C ALA A 28 -58.69 -16.42 -69.36
N SER A 29 -59.90 -16.62 -68.80
CA SER A 29 -60.90 -17.53 -69.37
C SER A 29 -61.52 -17.05 -70.69
N GLN A 30 -61.38 -15.76 -71.02
CA GLN A 30 -61.87 -15.15 -72.25
C GLN A 30 -60.84 -15.21 -73.41
N GLY A 31 -59.70 -15.89 -73.22
CA GLY A 31 -58.66 -16.06 -74.24
C GLY A 31 -57.46 -15.11 -74.10
N ASN A 32 -57.51 -14.13 -73.20
CA ASN A 32 -56.41 -13.19 -72.94
C ASN A 32 -55.54 -13.65 -71.75
N THR A 33 -55.04 -14.89 -71.81
CA THR A 33 -54.24 -15.50 -70.74
C THR A 33 -52.92 -14.77 -70.50
N ASP A 34 -52.29 -14.30 -71.57
CA ASP A 34 -50.95 -13.72 -71.53
C ASP A 34 -50.98 -12.30 -70.96
N GLU A 35 -51.98 -11.49 -71.36
CA GLU A 35 -52.19 -10.15 -70.78
C GLU A 35 -52.48 -10.22 -69.28
N ALA A 36 -53.30 -11.18 -68.83
CA ALA A 36 -53.59 -11.37 -67.42
C ALA A 36 -52.34 -11.82 -66.63
N ALA A 37 -51.44 -12.59 -67.27
CA ALA A 37 -50.20 -13.05 -66.67
C ALA A 37 -49.17 -11.91 -66.55
N ASP A 38 -49.05 -11.07 -67.57
CA ASP A 38 -48.12 -9.94 -67.61
C ASP A 38 -48.54 -8.82 -66.66
N GLU A 39 -49.84 -8.53 -66.54
CA GLU A 39 -50.36 -7.60 -65.52
C GLU A 39 -50.04 -8.11 -64.09
N ALA A 40 -50.19 -9.41 -63.86
CA ALA A 40 -49.88 -10.00 -62.56
C ALA A 40 -48.39 -10.02 -62.23
N LYS A 41 -47.52 -10.24 -63.23
CA LYS A 41 -46.06 -10.14 -63.07
C LYS A 41 -45.62 -8.72 -62.75
N LYS A 42 -46.13 -7.71 -63.48
CA LYS A 42 -45.84 -6.29 -63.20
C LYS A 42 -46.23 -5.89 -61.78
N ILE A 43 -47.34 -6.40 -61.26
CA ILE A 43 -47.77 -6.13 -59.88
C ILE A 43 -46.85 -6.80 -58.85
N LEU A 44 -46.35 -8.00 -59.13
CA LEU A 44 -45.36 -8.66 -58.26
C LEU A 44 -44.04 -7.90 -58.26
N GLU A 45 -43.53 -7.53 -59.43
CA GLU A 45 -42.30 -6.73 -59.57
C GLU A 45 -42.42 -5.38 -58.84
N GLN A 46 -43.55 -4.68 -58.98
CA GLN A 46 -43.80 -3.43 -58.23
C GLN A 46 -43.82 -3.64 -56.72
N LYS A 47 -44.43 -4.73 -56.22
CA LYS A 47 -44.44 -5.05 -54.79
C LYS A 47 -43.06 -5.43 -54.26
N GLU A 48 -42.27 -6.17 -55.05
CA GLU A 48 -40.89 -6.50 -54.70
C GLU A 48 -40.03 -5.24 -54.62
N GLN A 49 -40.15 -4.34 -55.59
CA GLN A 49 -39.47 -3.04 -55.57
C GLN A 49 -39.89 -2.18 -54.37
N GLU A 50 -41.19 -2.13 -54.04
CA GLU A 50 -41.68 -1.39 -52.86
C GLU A 50 -41.18 -2.01 -51.55
N ASN A 51 -41.10 -3.34 -51.45
CA ASN A 51 -40.58 -4.03 -50.28
C ASN A 51 -39.07 -3.83 -50.11
N ILE A 52 -38.31 -3.87 -51.21
CA ILE A 52 -36.87 -3.55 -51.21
C ILE A 52 -36.66 -2.10 -50.77
N ALA A 53 -37.39 -1.15 -51.35
CA ALA A 53 -37.31 0.26 -50.96
C ALA A 53 -37.68 0.51 -49.48
N ARG A 54 -38.69 -0.20 -48.94
CA ARG A 54 -39.04 -0.13 -47.51
C ARG A 54 -37.97 -0.76 -46.62
N ALA A 55 -37.36 -1.86 -47.04
CA ALA A 55 -36.28 -2.51 -46.29
C ALA A 55 -35.02 -1.64 -46.27
N GLU A 56 -34.65 -1.03 -47.39
CA GLU A 56 -33.55 -0.07 -47.50
C GLU A 56 -33.81 1.20 -46.68
N ALA A 57 -35.03 1.75 -46.71
CA ALA A 57 -35.39 2.90 -45.88
C ALA A 57 -35.27 2.59 -44.38
N LYS A 58 -35.72 1.40 -43.93
CA LYS A 58 -35.56 0.96 -42.54
C LYS A 58 -34.10 0.76 -42.16
N ARG A 59 -33.29 0.13 -43.01
CA ARG A 59 -31.85 -0.03 -42.77
C ARG A 59 -31.14 1.32 -42.66
N SER A 60 -31.48 2.27 -43.54
CA SER A 60 -30.92 3.63 -43.48
C SER A 60 -31.31 4.39 -42.21
N GLU A 61 -32.56 4.25 -41.74
CA GLU A 61 -32.99 4.84 -40.47
C GLU A 61 -32.31 4.19 -39.25
N GLU A 62 -32.15 2.87 -39.25
CA GLU A 62 -31.44 2.14 -38.19
C GLU A 62 -29.95 2.50 -38.15
N GLU A 63 -29.29 2.59 -39.31
CA GLU A 63 -27.90 3.05 -39.40
C GLU A 63 -27.73 4.49 -38.90
N LYS A 64 -28.67 5.39 -39.21
CA LYS A 64 -28.68 6.76 -38.65
C LYS A 64 -28.81 6.74 -37.13
N ARG A 65 -29.72 5.94 -36.57
CA ARG A 65 -29.87 5.82 -35.11
C ARG A 65 -28.62 5.26 -34.43
N ILE A 66 -27.95 4.28 -35.06
CA ILE A 66 -26.71 3.73 -34.54
C ILE A 66 -25.59 4.77 -34.58
N LEU A 67 -25.49 5.57 -35.64
CA LEU A 67 -24.52 6.66 -35.73
C LEU A 67 -24.78 7.75 -34.68
N GLU A 68 -26.04 8.19 -34.51
CA GLU A 68 -26.42 9.16 -33.47
C GLU A 68 -26.11 8.64 -32.06
N ALA A 69 -26.35 7.35 -31.80
CA ALA A 69 -26.02 6.71 -30.52
C ALA A 69 -24.50 6.65 -30.29
N LYS A 70 -23.71 6.34 -31.33
CA LYS A 70 -22.24 6.37 -31.26
C LYS A 70 -21.71 7.77 -30.98
N GLU A 71 -22.19 8.78 -31.71
CA GLU A 71 -21.79 10.18 -31.48
C GLU A 71 -22.17 10.68 -30.08
N LYS A 72 -23.30 10.22 -29.54
CA LYS A 72 -23.69 10.54 -28.16
C LYS A 72 -22.74 9.87 -27.15
N LEU A 73 -22.47 8.57 -27.31
CA LEU A 73 -21.55 7.85 -26.45
C LEU A 73 -20.14 8.44 -26.49
N GLU A 74 -19.66 8.85 -27.66
CA GLU A 74 -18.35 9.49 -27.82
C GLU A 74 -18.29 10.86 -27.14
N ARG A 75 -19.36 11.67 -27.23
CA ARG A 75 -19.48 12.93 -26.47
C ARG A 75 -19.51 12.70 -24.95
N ASP A 76 -20.26 11.70 -24.49
CA ASP A 76 -20.35 11.37 -23.07
C ASP A 76 -19.00 10.85 -22.55
N PHE A 77 -18.31 10.00 -23.32
CA PHE A 77 -16.97 9.51 -23.02
C PHE A 77 -15.96 10.65 -22.91
N ASN A 78 -15.90 11.56 -23.90
CA ASN A 78 -15.00 12.71 -23.87
C ASN A 78 -15.29 13.64 -22.68
N THR A 79 -16.57 13.79 -22.31
CA THR A 79 -16.97 14.61 -21.14
C THR A 79 -16.53 13.97 -19.83
N ILE A 80 -16.68 12.65 -19.69
CA ILE A 80 -16.24 11.91 -18.51
C ILE A 80 -14.71 11.93 -18.41
N GLN A 81 -14.00 11.73 -19.52
CA GLN A 81 -12.56 11.79 -19.57
C GLN A 81 -12.03 13.18 -19.16
N ALA A 82 -12.63 14.26 -19.66
CA ALA A 82 -12.25 15.62 -19.28
C ALA A 82 -12.48 15.89 -17.78
N LYS A 83 -13.58 15.38 -17.20
CA LYS A 83 -13.83 15.47 -15.76
C LYS A 83 -12.80 14.68 -14.96
N PHE A 84 -12.50 13.46 -15.37
CA PHE A 84 -11.50 12.63 -14.72
C PHE A 84 -10.11 13.27 -14.74
N GLU A 85 -9.67 13.79 -15.89
CA GLU A 85 -8.40 14.50 -16.01
C GLU A 85 -8.37 15.77 -15.15
N SER A 86 -9.48 16.51 -15.07
CA SER A 86 -9.57 17.69 -14.20
C SER A 86 -9.52 17.35 -12.70
N GLU A 87 -10.17 16.27 -12.26
CA GLU A 87 -10.09 15.82 -10.87
C GLU A 87 -8.73 15.23 -10.55
N LYS A 88 -8.13 14.48 -11.47
CA LYS A 88 -6.76 13.99 -11.32
C LYS A 88 -5.79 15.15 -11.11
N LEU A 89 -5.88 16.19 -11.93
CA LEU A 89 -5.02 17.38 -11.79
C LEU A 89 -5.28 18.12 -10.46
N ARG A 90 -6.55 18.21 -10.02
CA ARG A 90 -6.91 18.77 -8.72
C ARG A 90 -6.27 17.96 -7.58
N MET A 91 -6.42 16.64 -7.59
CA MET A 91 -5.88 15.76 -6.56
C MET A 91 -4.34 15.78 -6.53
N GLU A 92 -3.68 15.78 -7.69
CA GLU A 92 -2.23 15.94 -7.79
C GLU A 92 -1.77 17.29 -7.23
N SER A 93 -2.52 18.38 -7.49
CA SER A 93 -2.21 19.71 -6.94
C SER A 93 -2.42 19.79 -5.42
N GLU A 94 -3.47 19.16 -4.89
CA GLU A 94 -3.75 19.09 -3.46
C GLU A 94 -2.70 18.24 -2.74
N TYR A 95 -2.29 17.12 -3.33
CA TYR A 95 -1.22 16.28 -2.82
C TYR A 95 0.12 17.02 -2.79
N ALA A 96 0.49 17.73 -3.87
CA ALA A 96 1.69 18.55 -3.90
C ALA A 96 1.66 19.69 -2.87
N ALA A 97 0.50 20.32 -2.68
CA ALA A 97 0.33 21.37 -1.66
C ALA A 97 0.46 20.80 -0.24
N MET A 98 -0.09 19.61 0.03
CA MET A 98 0.03 18.92 1.31
C MET A 98 1.48 18.49 1.59
N GLN A 99 2.17 17.90 0.60
CA GLN A 99 3.59 17.58 0.74
C GLN A 99 4.44 18.82 1.04
N LYS A 100 4.19 19.93 0.34
CA LYS A 100 4.90 21.18 0.61
C LYS A 100 4.65 21.69 2.03
N ARG A 101 3.40 21.67 2.50
CA ARG A 101 3.08 22.06 3.90
C ARG A 101 3.79 21.17 4.92
N ASN A 102 3.81 19.86 4.70
CA ASN A 102 4.52 18.94 5.59
C ASN A 102 6.03 19.22 5.64
N ILE A 103 6.65 19.51 4.49
CA ILE A 103 8.07 19.89 4.43
C ILE A 103 8.30 21.22 5.15
N ASP A 104 7.44 22.22 4.93
CA ASP A 104 7.54 23.52 5.59
C ASP A 104 7.36 23.41 7.13
N GLU A 105 6.47 22.51 7.60
CA GLU A 105 6.29 22.21 9.02
C GLU A 105 7.49 21.46 9.61
N GLN A 106 8.04 20.48 8.90
CA GLN A 106 9.27 19.79 9.31
C GLN A 106 10.43 20.79 9.46
N LEU A 107 10.62 21.67 8.47
CA LEU A 107 11.66 22.71 8.54
C LEU A 107 11.47 23.66 9.73
N LYS A 108 10.23 24.03 10.06
CA LYS A 108 9.94 24.85 11.25
C LYS A 108 10.25 24.11 12.55
N LEU A 109 9.92 22.82 12.64
CA LEU A 109 10.23 22.00 13.80
C LEU A 109 11.75 21.83 13.96
N ASP A 110 12.46 21.59 12.87
CA ASP A 110 13.93 21.49 12.88
C ASP A 110 14.59 22.79 13.34
N GLN A 111 14.10 23.94 12.84
CA GLN A 111 14.56 25.27 13.30
C GLN A 111 14.28 25.50 14.79
N ALA A 112 13.10 25.11 15.29
CA ALA A 112 12.76 25.22 16.70
C ALA A 112 13.63 24.30 17.57
N LEU A 113 13.93 23.09 17.10
CA LEU A 113 14.84 22.16 17.77
C LEU A 113 16.27 22.69 17.81
N GLU A 114 16.76 23.30 16.72
CA GLU A 114 18.08 23.95 16.70
C GLU A 114 18.15 25.13 17.67
N ALA A 115 17.13 25.98 17.71
CA ALA A 115 17.05 27.07 18.69
C ALA A 115 17.07 26.54 20.13
N THR A 116 16.28 25.50 20.42
CA THR A 116 16.25 24.88 21.76
C THR A 116 17.59 24.25 22.13
N ARG A 117 18.31 23.66 21.16
CA ARG A 117 19.66 23.12 21.37
C ARG A 117 20.66 24.23 21.69
N ALA A 118 20.59 25.36 20.99
CA ALA A 118 21.42 26.52 21.26
C ALA A 118 21.14 27.08 22.67
N ASP A 119 19.87 27.26 23.04
CA ASP A 119 19.48 27.71 24.38
C ASP A 119 20.00 26.78 25.48
N LEU A 120 19.97 25.46 25.23
CA LEU A 120 20.47 24.45 26.17
C LEU A 120 22.01 24.46 26.28
N GLU A 121 22.72 24.75 25.19
CA GLU A 121 24.17 24.93 25.19
C GLU A 121 24.57 26.22 25.92
N ASP A 122 23.84 27.32 25.71
CA ASP A 122 23.99 28.57 26.46
C ASP A 122 23.70 28.39 27.96
N ALA A 123 22.66 27.62 28.31
CA ALA A 123 22.37 27.29 29.71
C ALA A 123 23.48 26.43 30.34
N ARG A 124 24.04 25.47 29.61
CA ARG A 124 25.17 24.63 30.08
C ARG A 124 26.43 25.45 30.29
N THR A 125 26.80 26.30 29.33
CA THR A 125 27.97 27.18 29.44
C THR A 125 27.81 28.16 30.60
N ARG A 126 26.62 28.73 30.80
CA ARG A 126 26.32 29.60 31.94
C ARG A 126 26.40 28.86 33.28
N ARG A 127 25.87 27.65 33.37
CA ARG A 127 26.00 26.80 34.57
C ARG A 127 27.46 26.50 34.88
N ASP A 128 28.24 26.13 33.86
CA ASP A 128 29.66 25.79 34.05
C ASP A 128 30.49 27.01 34.47
N ALA A 129 30.17 28.20 33.94
CA ALA A 129 30.74 29.46 34.39
C ALA A 129 30.41 29.77 35.86
N LEU A 130 29.13 29.67 36.24
CA LEU A 130 28.70 29.89 37.64
C LEU A 130 29.34 28.87 38.60
N ARG A 131 29.47 27.62 38.18
CA ARG A 131 30.16 26.59 38.97
C ARG A 131 31.63 26.95 39.18
N LYS A 132 32.31 27.41 38.13
CA LYS A 132 33.71 27.83 38.22
C LYS A 132 33.87 29.05 39.14
N GLU A 133 32.99 30.03 39.04
CA GLU A 133 32.96 31.19 39.94
C GLU A 133 32.72 30.78 41.40
N ALA A 134 31.82 29.82 41.65
CA ALA A 134 31.56 29.28 42.99
C ALA A 134 32.79 28.54 43.55
N GLU A 135 33.45 27.70 42.73
CA GLU A 135 34.68 26.99 43.12
C GLU A 135 35.82 27.99 43.45
N GLU A 136 35.98 29.05 42.64
CA GLU A 136 36.96 30.12 42.91
C GLU A 136 36.62 30.88 44.21
N MET A 137 35.35 31.19 44.45
CA MET A 137 34.89 31.85 45.69
C MET A 137 35.12 30.95 46.92
N GLU A 138 34.83 29.66 46.84
CA GLU A 138 35.10 28.70 47.91
C GLU A 138 36.60 28.60 48.20
N GLU A 139 37.45 28.56 47.16
CA GLU A 139 38.89 28.50 47.33
C GLU A 139 39.44 29.77 48.00
N VAL A 140 38.98 30.95 47.57
CA VAL A 140 39.34 32.22 48.19
C VAL A 140 38.89 32.27 49.66
N THR A 141 37.67 31.84 49.94
CA THR A 141 37.11 31.83 51.31
C THR A 141 37.87 30.84 52.19
N ARG A 142 38.22 29.66 51.67
CA ARG A 142 39.03 28.66 52.38
C ARG A 142 40.43 29.21 52.70
N LYS A 143 41.08 29.89 51.75
CA LYS A 143 42.38 30.53 51.97
C LYS A 143 42.30 31.62 53.04
N LYS A 144 41.25 32.46 53.01
CA LYS A 144 41.03 33.48 54.05
C LYS A 144 40.83 32.84 55.43
N MET A 145 39.96 31.84 55.54
CA MET A 145 39.76 31.13 56.82
C MET A 145 41.02 30.43 57.31
N GLN A 146 41.86 29.89 56.42
CA GLN A 146 43.16 29.33 56.81
C GLN A 146 44.10 30.40 57.36
N VAL A 147 44.19 31.57 56.71
CA VAL A 147 45.00 32.68 57.19
C VAL A 147 44.51 33.16 58.56
N GLU A 148 43.21 33.39 58.72
CA GLU A 148 42.62 33.81 60.00
C GLU A 148 42.84 32.77 61.11
N HIS A 149 42.72 31.48 60.79
CA HIS A 149 43.01 30.40 61.73
C HIS A 149 44.48 30.35 62.13
N ASP A 150 45.40 30.51 61.18
CA ASP A 150 46.85 30.53 61.45
C ASP A 150 47.23 31.77 62.28
N GLU A 151 46.63 32.94 62.01
CA GLU A 151 46.78 34.15 62.81
C GLU A 151 46.28 33.95 64.25
N MET A 152 45.13 33.29 64.44
CA MET A 152 44.62 32.94 65.78
C MET A 152 45.55 31.96 66.51
N ILE A 153 46.15 30.99 65.81
CA ILE A 153 47.13 30.08 66.42
C ILE A 153 48.37 30.85 66.87
N GLU A 154 48.90 31.75 66.04
CA GLU A 154 50.08 32.54 66.41
C GLU A 154 49.77 33.50 67.56
N ALA A 155 48.61 34.15 67.58
CA ALA A 155 48.16 34.95 68.71
C ALA A 155 48.02 34.12 70.00
N ALA A 156 47.44 32.91 69.91
CA ALA A 156 47.31 32.02 71.06
C ALA A 156 48.67 31.55 71.59
N LYS A 157 49.64 31.26 70.71
CA LYS A 157 51.02 30.94 71.11
C LYS A 157 51.72 32.12 71.78
N ALA A 158 51.57 33.32 71.22
CA ALA A 158 52.14 34.53 71.79
C ALA A 158 51.58 34.79 73.20
N GLU A 159 50.27 34.63 73.38
CA GLU A 159 49.63 34.77 74.68
C GLU A 159 50.05 33.66 75.66
N GLN A 160 50.13 32.41 75.20
CA GLN A 160 50.64 31.31 76.02
C GLN A 160 52.09 31.58 76.48
N GLN A 161 52.92 32.15 75.61
CA GLN A 161 54.29 32.53 75.95
C GLN A 161 54.33 33.69 76.95
N ARG A 162 53.46 34.69 76.79
CA ARG A 162 53.31 35.80 77.75
C ARG A 162 52.91 35.29 79.14
N ILE A 163 51.94 34.38 79.22
CA ILE A 163 51.53 33.75 80.48
C ILE A 163 52.69 32.97 81.13
N LEU A 164 53.48 32.26 80.33
CA LEU A 164 54.66 31.53 80.83
C LEU A 164 55.74 32.48 81.37
N GLU A 165 56.00 33.58 80.67
CA GLU A 165 56.96 34.61 81.10
C GLU A 165 56.47 35.32 82.38
N GLU A 166 55.20 35.70 82.46
CA GLU A 166 54.60 36.28 83.67
C GLU A 166 54.65 35.30 84.85
N ALA A 167 54.35 34.02 84.62
CA ALA A 167 54.48 32.98 85.63
C ALA A 167 55.93 32.81 86.09
N GLN A 168 56.91 32.85 85.19
CA GLN A 168 58.33 32.82 85.56
C GLN A 168 58.71 34.01 86.43
N ILE A 169 58.32 35.24 86.05
CA ILE A 169 58.59 36.45 86.82
C ILE A 169 57.98 36.35 88.22
N GLN A 170 56.73 35.89 88.34
CA GLN A 170 56.09 35.69 89.64
C GLN A 170 56.82 34.64 90.49
N THR A 171 57.31 33.57 89.86
CA THR A 171 58.06 32.51 90.54
C THR A 171 59.41 33.03 91.03
N GLU A 172 60.10 33.85 90.23
CA GLU A 172 61.35 34.52 90.61
C GLU A 172 61.12 35.54 91.74
N GLN A 173 60.06 36.33 91.69
CA GLN A 173 59.69 37.26 92.75
C GLN A 173 59.39 36.53 94.07
N LEU A 174 58.65 35.42 94.01
CA LEU A 174 58.42 34.55 95.16
C LEU A 174 59.72 33.95 95.70
N ALA A 175 60.62 33.51 94.83
CA ALA A 175 61.93 32.99 95.25
C ALA A 175 62.77 34.05 95.98
N ILE A 176 62.81 35.28 95.44
CA ILE A 176 63.50 36.42 96.08
C ILE A 176 62.87 36.74 97.44
N GLN A 177 61.54 36.71 97.53
CA GLN A 177 60.84 36.95 98.79
C GLN A 177 61.15 35.87 99.83
N VAL A 178 61.16 34.60 99.42
CA VAL A 178 61.53 33.47 100.29
C VAL A 178 62.98 33.58 100.75
N GLU A 179 63.92 33.98 99.87
CA GLU A 179 65.31 34.22 100.27
C GLU A 179 65.43 35.37 101.28
N LYS A 180 64.66 36.43 101.10
CA LYS A 180 64.60 37.56 102.04
C LYS A 180 64.04 37.12 103.41
N GLU A 181 62.93 36.40 103.42
CA GLU A 181 62.33 35.87 104.64
C GLU A 181 63.27 34.87 105.35
N TYR A 182 63.98 34.04 104.58
CA TYR A 182 64.97 33.11 105.10
C TYR A 182 66.19 33.83 105.69
N THR A 183 66.70 34.87 105.04
CA THR A 183 67.83 35.67 105.55
C THR A 183 67.44 36.46 106.81
N GLU A 184 66.25 37.04 106.86
CA GLU A 184 65.69 37.67 108.06
C GLU A 184 65.50 36.68 109.21
N ALA A 185 64.99 35.47 108.93
CA ALA A 185 64.85 34.41 109.93
C ALA A 185 66.21 33.92 110.46
N MET A 186 67.22 33.82 109.59
CA MET A 186 68.59 33.47 109.98
C MET A 186 69.24 34.57 110.83
N SER A 187 69.03 35.85 110.50
CA SER A 187 69.49 36.98 111.32
C SER A 187 68.87 36.94 112.72
N LYS A 188 67.55 36.72 112.82
CA LYS A 188 66.86 36.58 114.12
C LYS A 188 67.38 35.39 114.92
N ARG A 189 67.67 34.27 114.26
CA ARG A 189 68.28 33.10 114.91
C ARG A 189 69.65 33.46 115.49
N ASP A 190 70.48 34.16 114.72
CA ASP A 190 71.82 34.54 115.15
C ASP A 190 71.78 35.56 116.30
N GLU A 191 70.85 36.53 116.27
CA GLU A 191 70.56 37.44 117.39
C GLU A 191 70.14 36.68 118.66
N LEU A 192 69.27 35.67 118.54
CA LEU A 192 68.86 34.84 119.67
C LEU A 192 70.02 34.00 120.23
N LEU A 193 70.93 33.54 119.37
CA LEU A 193 72.14 32.82 119.79
C LEU A 193 73.14 33.76 120.49
N GLU A 194 73.23 35.01 120.06
CA GLU A 194 74.03 36.05 120.72
C GLU A 194 73.47 36.36 122.12
N GLN A 195 72.15 36.59 122.23
CA GLN A 195 71.47 36.80 123.51
C GLN A 195 71.63 35.58 124.45
N ALA A 196 71.57 34.36 123.92
CA ALA A 196 71.80 33.15 124.70
C ALA A 196 73.24 33.08 125.23
N LYS A 197 74.25 33.51 124.45
CA LYS A 197 75.64 33.61 124.92
C LYS A 197 75.81 34.67 125.99
N GLU A 198 75.20 35.84 125.83
CA GLU A 198 75.24 36.90 126.85
C GLU A 198 74.62 36.45 128.18
N ILE A 199 73.50 35.72 128.14
CA ILE A 199 72.88 35.12 129.32
C ILE A 199 73.81 34.05 129.94
N GLN A 200 74.48 33.25 129.12
CA GLN A 200 75.41 32.23 129.61
C GLN A 200 76.67 32.86 130.25
N ASP A 201 77.19 33.94 129.69
CA ASP A 201 78.31 34.70 130.27
C ASP A 201 77.90 35.44 131.56
N PHE A 202 76.66 35.91 131.64
CA PHE A 202 76.08 36.46 132.87
C PHE A 202 75.99 35.39 133.98
N VAL A 203 75.52 34.19 133.67
CA VAL A 203 75.46 33.06 134.61
C VAL A 203 76.87 32.65 135.07
N ASN A 204 77.83 32.56 134.16
CA ASN A 204 79.22 32.24 134.48
C ASN A 204 79.87 33.29 135.40
N ASN A 205 79.57 34.58 135.21
CA ASN A 205 80.05 35.65 136.09
C ASN A 205 79.36 35.62 137.47
N ALA A 206 78.06 35.32 137.53
CA ALA A 206 77.34 35.18 138.79
C ALA A 206 77.87 34.02 139.63
N GLU A 207 78.28 32.92 139.00
CA GLU A 207 78.84 31.75 139.67
C GLU A 207 80.25 32.02 140.22
N LYS A 208 81.04 32.86 139.54
CA LYS A 208 82.35 33.35 140.00
C LYS A 208 82.24 34.22 141.25
N VAL A 209 81.27 35.13 141.29
CA VAL A 209 81.01 36.01 142.45
C VAL A 209 80.54 35.21 143.67
N LYS A 210 79.79 34.12 143.45
CA LYS A 210 79.36 33.22 144.53
C LYS A 210 80.55 32.48 145.18
N GLN A 211 81.49 31.99 144.38
CA GLN A 211 82.68 31.28 144.88
C GLN A 211 83.65 32.21 145.65
N GLU A 212 83.75 33.49 145.25
CA GLU A 212 84.57 34.49 145.96
C GLU A 212 83.96 34.87 147.32
N LYS A 213 82.63 34.88 147.45
CA LYS A 213 81.94 35.22 148.71
C LYS A 213 81.87 34.08 149.72
N GLU A 214 81.84 32.83 149.29
CA GLU A 214 81.93 31.66 150.20
C GLU A 214 83.32 31.53 150.85
N ALA A 215 84.38 32.05 150.23
CA ALA A 215 85.74 32.06 150.80
C ALA A 215 85.95 33.16 151.86
N GLU A 216 85.29 34.31 151.74
CA GLU A 216 85.38 35.42 152.71
C GLU A 216 84.64 35.12 154.03
N VAL A 217 83.52 34.38 153.99
CA VAL A 217 82.71 34.06 155.17
C VAL A 217 83.45 33.08 156.11
N LYS A 218 84.17 32.11 155.55
CA LYS A 218 84.93 31.12 156.33
C LYS A 218 86.15 31.71 157.06
N ALA A 219 86.71 32.81 156.55
CA ALA A 219 87.83 33.53 157.18
C ALA A 219 87.39 34.52 158.29
N ALA A 220 86.11 34.91 158.29
CA ALA A 220 85.53 35.81 159.30
C ALA A 220 85.04 35.06 160.56
N GLU A 221 84.61 33.81 160.42
CA GLU A 221 84.11 32.98 161.53
C GLU A 221 85.23 32.57 162.52
N ASP A 222 86.46 32.36 162.05
CA ASP A 222 87.61 31.98 162.91
C ASP A 222 88.15 33.15 163.76
N ARG A 223 87.89 34.41 163.38
CA ARG A 223 88.30 35.60 164.16
C ARG A 223 87.34 36.01 165.26
N ILE A 224 86.11 35.48 165.26
CA ILE A 224 85.04 35.86 166.20
C ILE A 224 85.07 35.02 167.49
N ALA A 225 85.75 33.86 167.50
CA ALA A 225 85.89 33.01 168.69
C ALA A 225 86.92 33.51 169.72
N GLU A 226 87.90 34.32 169.31
CA GLU A 226 89.04 34.72 170.16
C GLU A 226 88.80 36.07 170.88
N LEU A 227 87.86 36.90 170.40
CA LEU A 227 87.59 38.26 170.89
C LEU A 227 86.51 38.36 172.00
N ASN A 228 85.79 37.27 172.30
CA ASN A 228 84.69 37.26 173.28
C ASN A 228 85.14 37.10 174.76
N SER A 229 86.43 37.02 175.05
CA SER A 229 86.95 36.93 176.43
C SER A 229 87.37 38.27 177.04
N GLN A 230 87.38 39.37 176.28
CA GLN A 230 87.98 40.65 176.71
C GLN A 230 86.97 41.82 176.86
N TYR A 231 85.69 41.59 176.57
CA TYR A 231 84.69 42.65 176.34
C TYR A 231 83.89 43.12 177.59
N GLU A 232 84.13 42.57 178.78
CA GLU A 232 83.45 42.97 180.02
C GLU A 232 84.05 44.22 180.71
N LYS A 233 85.00 44.95 180.10
CA LYS A 233 85.63 46.12 180.73
C LYS A 233 85.43 47.48 180.06
N ASP A 234 85.13 47.56 178.77
CA ASP A 234 85.24 48.86 178.06
C ASP A 234 83.88 49.41 177.58
N LYS A 235 82.86 49.30 178.45
CA LYS A 235 81.52 49.92 178.37
C LYS A 235 81.56 51.46 178.59
N GLU A 236 82.66 52.11 178.25
CA GLU A 236 82.83 53.56 178.43
C GLU A 236 83.34 54.17 177.12
N THR A 237 82.49 54.21 176.09
CA THR A 237 82.32 55.33 175.13
C THR A 237 81.41 54.93 173.97
N LEU A 238 80.15 54.66 174.33
CA LEU A 238 79.00 54.35 173.47
C LEU A 238 78.48 55.60 172.70
N GLU A 239 79.36 56.51 172.26
CA GLU A 239 78.99 57.86 171.80
C GLU A 239 79.58 58.27 170.42
N LYS A 240 79.97 57.32 169.56
CA LYS A 240 80.44 57.66 168.20
C LYS A 240 79.66 57.10 167.01
N ASP A 241 78.65 56.26 167.24
CA ASP A 241 78.04 55.45 166.15
C ASP A 241 76.52 55.60 165.93
N PHE A 242 75.89 56.73 166.30
CA PHE A 242 74.45 56.91 166.03
C PHE A 242 74.04 58.03 165.04
N GLU A 243 74.97 58.87 164.56
CA GLU A 243 74.62 60.00 163.67
C GLU A 243 75.05 59.88 162.19
N LYS A 244 75.68 58.79 161.74
CA LYS A 244 76.08 58.65 160.32
C LYS A 244 75.13 57.86 159.41
N GLU A 245 74.17 57.10 159.95
CA GLU A 245 73.32 56.20 159.16
C GLU A 245 71.88 56.70 158.95
N LYS A 246 71.62 57.99 159.22
CA LYS A 246 70.30 58.61 158.98
C LYS A 246 70.22 59.42 157.67
N ALA A 247 71.35 59.69 157.00
CA ALA A 247 71.39 60.52 155.79
C ALA A 247 71.46 59.75 154.46
N ARG A 248 71.66 58.42 154.46
CA ARG A 248 71.87 57.66 153.20
C ARG A 248 70.60 57.09 152.55
N ILE A 249 69.47 57.05 153.27
CA ILE A 249 68.24 56.39 152.80
C ILE A 249 67.35 57.32 151.94
N GLU A 250 67.58 58.64 151.95
CA GLU A 250 66.77 59.61 151.20
C GLU A 250 67.28 59.91 149.78
N GLU A 251 68.49 59.44 149.43
CA GLU A 251 69.12 59.68 148.12
C GLU A 251 68.89 58.52 147.13
N GLU A 252 68.60 57.31 147.62
CA GLU A 252 68.41 56.12 146.79
C GLU A 252 66.99 56.00 146.20
N SER A 253 66.00 56.71 146.77
CA SER A 253 64.62 56.74 146.26
C SER A 253 64.40 57.73 145.09
N LYS A 254 65.39 58.58 144.76
CA LYS A 254 65.32 59.49 143.60
C LYS A 254 65.88 58.89 142.31
N ARG A 255 66.77 57.90 142.37
CA ARG A 255 67.44 57.35 141.17
C ARG A 255 66.56 56.35 140.38
N ILE A 256 65.66 55.64 141.06
CA ILE A 256 64.84 54.59 140.44
C ILE A 256 63.63 55.16 139.66
N GLY A 257 63.22 56.41 139.92
CA GLY A 257 62.11 57.07 139.21
C GLY A 257 62.47 57.66 137.84
N GLU A 258 63.76 57.93 137.56
CA GLU A 258 64.19 58.60 136.32
C GLU A 258 64.56 57.62 135.19
N GLU A 259 64.98 56.39 135.52
CA GLU A 259 65.31 55.35 134.52
C GLU A 259 64.05 54.75 133.86
N GLN A 260 62.96 54.55 134.62
CA GLN A 260 61.71 53.98 134.10
C GLN A 260 60.93 54.93 133.17
N VAL A 261 61.17 56.24 133.22
CA VAL A 261 60.50 57.23 132.35
C VAL A 261 61.22 57.37 130.99
N SER A 262 62.53 57.08 130.92
CA SER A 262 63.30 57.17 129.68
C SER A 262 63.10 55.96 128.76
N GLU A 263 62.99 54.74 129.32
CA GLU A 263 62.68 53.52 128.56
C GLU A 263 61.23 53.49 128.07
N ALA A 264 60.28 53.94 128.90
CA ALA A 264 58.87 54.05 128.49
C ALA A 264 58.66 55.06 127.35
N ARG A 265 59.48 56.14 127.27
CA ARG A 265 59.45 57.08 126.13
C ARG A 265 60.01 56.47 124.85
N LYS A 266 61.11 55.72 124.91
CA LYS A 266 61.69 55.04 123.73
C LYS A 266 60.76 53.97 123.17
N GLN A 267 60.12 53.18 124.03
CA GLN A 267 59.15 52.17 123.60
C GLN A 267 57.89 52.80 122.98
N LYS A 268 57.42 53.93 123.50
CA LYS A 268 56.27 54.65 122.91
C LYS A 268 56.60 55.24 121.54
N GLU A 269 57.78 55.84 121.38
CA GLU A 269 58.21 56.43 120.11
C GLU A 269 58.49 55.36 119.04
N GLN A 270 58.97 54.18 119.44
CA GLN A 270 59.14 53.03 118.55
C GLN A 270 57.80 52.40 118.15
N ALA A 271 56.86 52.28 119.08
CA ALA A 271 55.50 51.82 118.79
C ALA A 271 54.71 52.79 117.89
N GLU A 272 54.92 54.11 118.02
CA GLU A 272 54.32 55.10 117.11
C GLU A 272 54.91 55.01 115.70
N LYS A 273 56.22 54.80 115.54
CA LYS A 273 56.85 54.55 114.23
C LYS A 273 56.38 53.26 113.58
N GLU A 274 56.23 52.18 114.34
CA GLU A 274 55.70 50.91 113.83
C GLU A 274 54.23 51.01 113.42
N ARG A 275 53.42 51.74 114.19
CA ARG A 275 52.02 52.02 113.83
C ARG A 275 51.92 52.84 112.55
N ASP A 276 52.73 53.88 112.41
CA ASP A 276 52.69 54.74 111.22
C ASP A 276 53.22 54.00 109.98
N ALA A 277 54.23 53.12 110.12
CA ALA A 277 54.67 52.22 109.06
C ALA A 277 53.60 51.18 108.67
N ALA A 278 52.88 50.62 109.65
CA ALA A 278 51.78 49.69 109.40
C ALA A 278 50.59 50.37 108.70
N LEU A 279 50.29 51.64 109.03
CA LEU A 279 49.28 52.43 108.35
C LEU A 279 49.68 52.75 106.90
N ALA A 280 50.93 53.12 106.65
CA ALA A 280 51.43 53.35 105.30
C ALA A 280 51.38 52.07 104.44
N HIS A 281 51.73 50.91 105.00
CA HIS A 281 51.64 49.62 104.31
C HIS A 281 50.19 49.23 104.02
N ARG A 282 49.26 49.48 104.96
CA ARG A 282 47.82 49.28 104.74
C ARG A 282 47.31 50.14 103.58
N ASP A 283 47.69 51.42 103.54
CA ASP A 283 47.23 52.34 102.49
C ASP A 283 47.82 51.98 101.12
N GLN A 284 49.06 51.47 101.05
CA GLN A 284 49.62 50.86 99.84
C GLN A 284 48.81 49.64 99.36
N LEU A 285 48.49 48.71 100.25
CA LEU A 285 47.69 47.53 99.90
C LEU A 285 46.28 47.89 99.43
N ILE A 286 45.66 48.92 100.02
CA ILE A 286 44.36 49.43 99.55
C ILE A 286 44.49 49.99 98.13
N THR A 287 45.53 50.77 97.86
CA THR A 287 45.78 51.36 96.54
C THR A 287 46.03 50.28 95.48
N GLU A 288 46.82 49.25 95.80
CA GLU A 288 47.05 48.10 94.91
C GLU A 288 45.78 47.27 94.67
N ALA A 289 44.95 47.08 95.70
CA ALA A 289 43.67 46.38 95.57
C ALA A 289 42.68 47.16 94.69
N GLU A 290 42.65 48.49 94.80
CA GLU A 290 41.82 49.35 93.95
C GLU A 290 42.32 49.34 92.50
N GLN A 291 43.63 49.36 92.26
CA GLN A 291 44.21 49.23 90.92
C GLN A 291 43.91 47.88 90.28
N ARG A 292 44.05 46.77 91.03
CA ARG A 292 43.68 45.43 90.54
C ARG A 292 42.19 45.33 90.23
N LYS A 293 41.34 45.94 91.05
CA LYS A 293 39.89 45.99 90.80
C LYS A 293 39.55 46.79 89.55
N ALA A 294 40.23 47.93 89.32
CA ALA A 294 40.05 48.73 88.12
C ALA A 294 40.53 48.00 86.85
N ALA A 295 41.68 47.31 86.92
CA ALA A 295 42.19 46.50 85.82
C ALA A 295 41.26 45.32 85.49
N ALA A 296 40.82 44.57 86.51
CA ALA A 296 39.87 43.47 86.32
C ALA A 296 38.51 43.93 85.77
N GLN A 297 38.05 45.13 86.16
CA GLN A 297 36.83 45.71 85.59
C GLN A 297 36.99 46.10 84.12
N ALA A 298 38.16 46.65 83.74
CA ALA A 298 38.46 46.98 82.35
C ALA A 298 38.54 45.73 81.46
N GLU A 299 39.19 44.66 81.92
CA GLU A 299 39.23 43.37 81.22
C GLU A 299 37.83 42.75 81.07
N LEU A 300 36.98 42.86 82.11
CA LEU A 300 35.61 42.38 82.06
C LEU A 300 34.76 43.17 81.05
N ASP A 301 34.95 44.50 80.99
CA ASP A 301 34.25 45.36 80.04
C ASP A 301 34.70 45.07 78.59
N GLU A 302 36.00 44.81 78.36
CA GLU A 302 36.54 44.41 77.06
C GLU A 302 36.00 43.04 76.59
N LEU A 303 35.95 42.04 77.49
CA LEU A 303 35.34 40.74 77.20
C LEU A 303 33.84 40.85 76.90
N VAL A 304 33.12 41.74 77.58
CA VAL A 304 31.71 42.01 77.30
C VAL A 304 31.53 42.67 75.92
N GLU A 305 32.44 43.55 75.51
CA GLU A 305 32.40 44.17 74.19
C GLU A 305 32.71 43.15 73.07
N GLN A 306 33.73 42.30 73.26
CA GLN A 306 34.03 41.19 72.37
C GLN A 306 32.86 40.21 72.25
N ALA A 307 32.22 39.85 73.36
CA ALA A 307 31.04 38.98 73.37
C ALA A 307 29.85 39.60 72.60
N LYS A 308 29.64 40.92 72.70
CA LYS A 308 28.63 41.63 71.89
C LYS A 308 28.95 41.61 70.40
N GLY A 309 30.23 41.75 70.04
CA GLY A 309 30.68 41.61 68.65
C GLY A 309 30.35 40.24 68.08
N VAL A 310 30.72 39.17 68.80
CA VAL A 310 30.43 37.78 68.39
C VAL A 310 28.93 37.50 68.30
N ILE A 311 28.11 38.05 69.21
CA ILE A 311 26.65 37.91 69.13
C ILE A 311 26.10 38.62 67.88
N SER A 312 26.57 39.82 67.57
CA SER A 312 26.16 40.56 66.36
C SER A 312 26.53 39.81 65.08
N GLU A 313 27.74 39.21 65.02
CA GLU A 313 28.17 38.39 63.88
C GLU A 313 27.35 37.11 63.76
N ALA A 314 27.00 36.48 64.89
CA ALA A 314 26.14 35.30 64.92
C ALA A 314 24.71 35.60 64.46
N GLU A 315 24.17 36.78 64.81
CA GLU A 315 22.86 37.25 64.34
C GLU A 315 22.87 37.56 62.84
N GLU A 316 23.92 38.19 62.30
CA GLU A 316 24.07 38.36 60.86
C GLU A 316 24.21 37.03 60.12
N ALA A 317 24.99 36.08 60.65
CA ALA A 317 25.14 34.76 60.08
C ALA A 317 23.82 33.97 60.09
N ALA A 318 23.04 34.08 61.18
CA ALA A 318 21.70 33.52 61.27
C ALA A 318 20.76 34.15 60.22
N SER A 319 20.77 35.48 60.07
CA SER A 319 19.95 36.15 59.06
C SER A 319 20.34 35.74 57.63
N LYS A 320 21.63 35.56 57.34
CA LYS A 320 22.10 35.06 56.03
C LYS A 320 21.67 33.62 55.79
N ARG A 321 21.77 32.75 56.80
CA ARG A 321 21.33 31.36 56.72
C ARG A 321 19.83 31.27 56.45
N ASP A 322 19.03 32.06 57.16
CA ASP A 322 17.57 32.06 56.99
C ASP A 322 17.17 32.57 55.60
N GLY A 323 17.87 33.59 55.07
CA GLY A 323 17.71 34.03 53.67
C GLY A 323 18.06 32.95 52.64
N ILE A 324 19.13 32.19 52.86
CA ILE A 324 19.51 31.05 52.00
C ILE A 324 18.44 29.95 52.06
N ILE A 325 17.89 29.65 53.24
CA ILE A 325 16.82 28.65 53.41
C ILE A 325 15.57 29.07 52.63
N ASP A 326 15.19 30.35 52.67
CA ASP A 326 14.04 30.86 51.92
C ASP A 326 14.26 30.77 50.39
N GLU A 327 15.46 31.05 49.91
CA GLU A 327 15.81 30.87 48.49
C GLU A 327 15.79 29.39 48.08
N LEU A 328 16.28 28.49 48.94
CA LEU A 328 16.28 27.05 48.71
C LEU A 328 14.84 26.49 48.64
N ASN A 329 13.96 26.95 49.54
CA ASN A 329 12.54 26.58 49.53
C ASN A 329 11.84 27.07 48.26
N LYS A 330 12.10 28.31 47.81
CA LYS A 330 11.56 28.82 46.53
C LYS A 330 12.07 28.03 45.34
N ALA A 331 13.37 27.71 45.29
CA ALA A 331 13.95 26.91 44.23
C ALA A 331 13.36 25.49 44.20
N GLN A 332 13.09 24.89 45.36
CA GLN A 332 12.39 23.60 45.44
C GLN A 332 10.95 23.67 44.93
N GLU A 333 10.19 24.71 45.30
CA GLU A 333 8.82 24.90 44.78
C GLU A 333 8.80 25.08 43.26
N GLU A 334 9.74 25.85 42.71
CA GLU A 334 9.88 26.04 41.26
C GLU A 334 10.27 24.73 40.55
N GLN A 335 11.20 23.96 41.13
CA GLN A 335 11.59 22.66 40.60
C GLN A 335 10.43 21.66 40.62
N GLN A 336 9.62 21.68 41.68
CA GLN A 336 8.46 20.80 41.81
C GLN A 336 7.37 21.16 40.80
N LYS A 337 7.09 22.45 40.59
CA LYS A 337 6.18 22.91 39.51
C LYS A 337 6.68 22.52 38.12
N ALA A 338 7.99 22.65 37.87
CA ALA A 338 8.57 22.24 36.60
C ALA A 338 8.44 20.73 36.35
N LEU A 339 8.60 19.90 37.39
CA LEU A 339 8.39 18.45 37.31
C LEU A 339 6.93 18.09 37.03
N GLU A 340 5.97 18.69 37.74
CA GLU A 340 4.54 18.49 37.50
C GLU A 340 4.14 18.87 36.07
N GLN A 341 4.73 19.94 35.54
CA GLN A 341 4.49 20.40 34.17
C GLN A 341 5.07 19.46 33.12
N ILE A 342 6.27 18.92 33.35
CA ILE A 342 6.87 17.89 32.49
C ILE A 342 6.04 16.60 32.50
N GLU A 343 5.51 16.19 33.65
CA GLU A 343 4.65 15.01 33.75
C GLU A 343 3.32 15.22 33.01
N ALA A 344 2.72 16.41 33.11
CA ALA A 344 1.51 16.77 32.37
C ALA A 344 1.76 16.77 30.85
N ASP A 345 2.87 17.36 30.39
CA ASP A 345 3.24 17.38 28.97
C ASP A 345 3.53 15.98 28.43
N ARG A 346 4.13 15.11 29.25
CA ARG A 346 4.36 13.72 28.89
C ARG A 346 3.06 12.94 28.75
N ALA A 347 2.12 13.11 29.70
CA ALA A 347 0.81 12.48 29.63
C ALA A 347 0.02 12.93 28.39
N ALA A 348 0.05 14.23 28.07
CA ALA A 348 -0.58 14.78 26.86
C ALA A 348 0.03 14.20 25.57
N LYS A 349 1.36 14.05 25.52
CA LYS A 349 2.03 13.40 24.37
C LYS A 349 1.70 11.92 24.26
N GLU A 350 1.64 11.19 25.37
CA GLU A 350 1.26 9.77 25.36
C GLU A 350 -0.17 9.61 24.82
N GLU A 351 -1.11 10.48 25.21
CA GLU A 351 -2.48 10.50 24.67
C GLU A 351 -2.52 10.84 23.16
N GLU A 352 -1.73 11.82 22.70
CA GLU A 352 -1.61 12.15 21.28
C GLU A 352 -1.04 10.98 20.46
N THR A 353 -0.02 10.29 20.98
CA THR A 353 0.56 9.11 20.31
C THR A 353 -0.41 7.95 20.23
N ALA A 354 -1.20 7.71 21.28
CA ALA A 354 -2.25 6.69 21.28
C ALA A 354 -3.37 7.03 20.26
N ALA A 355 -3.75 8.30 20.14
CA ALA A 355 -4.71 8.76 19.14
C ALA A 355 -4.18 8.61 17.71
N LEU A 356 -2.88 8.86 17.48
CA LEU A 356 -2.23 8.64 16.19
C LEU A 356 -2.14 7.15 15.82
N GLU A 357 -1.83 6.28 16.77
CA GLU A 357 -1.86 4.83 16.55
C GLU A 357 -3.27 4.32 16.24
N ALA A 358 -4.30 4.82 16.95
CA ALA A 358 -5.69 4.49 16.65
C ALA A 358 -6.06 4.89 15.21
N ARG A 359 -5.73 6.12 14.79
CA ARG A 359 -5.95 6.58 13.41
C ARG A 359 -5.18 5.76 12.37
N LYS A 360 -3.96 5.34 12.69
CA LYS A 360 -3.16 4.48 11.81
C LYS A 360 -3.82 3.11 11.63
N ASN A 361 -4.37 2.54 12.70
CA ASN A 361 -5.08 1.26 12.65
C ASN A 361 -6.39 1.38 11.85
N GLU A 362 -7.18 2.44 12.07
CA GLU A 362 -8.38 2.73 11.26
C GLU A 362 -8.04 2.89 9.78
N ALA A 363 -6.97 3.62 9.45
CA ALA A 363 -6.52 3.78 8.07
C ALA A 363 -6.07 2.44 7.45
N ALA A 364 -5.42 1.56 8.21
CA ALA A 364 -5.03 0.23 7.76
C ALA A 364 -6.25 -0.68 7.50
N GLU A 365 -7.28 -0.61 8.34
CA GLU A 365 -8.55 -1.31 8.10
C GLU A 365 -9.25 -0.83 6.83
N LEU A 366 -9.29 0.49 6.62
CA LEU A 366 -9.83 1.09 5.39
C LEU A 366 -9.06 0.64 4.14
N ILE A 367 -7.72 0.59 4.20
CA ILE A 367 -6.90 0.09 3.09
C ILE A 367 -7.25 -1.37 2.78
N ASN A 368 -7.33 -2.24 3.80
CA ASN A 368 -7.72 -3.64 3.60
C ASN A 368 -9.13 -3.78 2.99
N GLN A 369 -10.08 -2.92 3.39
CA GLN A 369 -11.41 -2.89 2.77
C GLN A 369 -11.34 -2.50 1.29
N TYR A 370 -10.57 -1.47 0.94
CA TYR A 370 -10.39 -1.05 -0.44
C TYR A 370 -9.66 -2.11 -1.29
N GLU A 371 -8.68 -2.80 -0.74
CA GLU A 371 -8.00 -3.91 -1.43
C GLU A 371 -8.96 -5.08 -1.68
N THR A 372 -9.82 -5.39 -0.71
CA THR A 372 -10.86 -6.42 -0.87
C THR A 372 -11.86 -6.02 -1.96
N GLN A 373 -12.34 -4.77 -1.93
CA GLN A 373 -13.25 -4.24 -2.96
C GLN A 373 -12.59 -4.23 -4.35
N ALA A 374 -11.31 -3.86 -4.44
CA ALA A 374 -10.57 -3.87 -5.69
C ALA A 374 -10.44 -5.30 -6.26
N SER A 375 -10.17 -6.28 -5.40
CA SER A 375 -10.11 -7.71 -5.78
C SER A 375 -11.48 -8.24 -6.26
N GLU A 376 -12.57 -7.86 -5.57
CA GLU A 376 -13.94 -8.22 -5.98
C GLU A 376 -14.29 -7.60 -7.34
N LEU A 377 -13.98 -6.30 -7.54
CA LEU A 377 -14.19 -5.62 -8.81
C LEU A 377 -13.36 -6.25 -9.93
N GLN A 378 -12.10 -6.62 -9.66
CA GLN A 378 -11.25 -7.31 -10.62
C GLN A 378 -11.87 -8.66 -11.04
N THR A 379 -12.37 -9.43 -10.07
CA THR A 379 -13.05 -10.70 -10.33
C THR A 379 -14.31 -10.50 -11.18
N GLN A 380 -15.09 -9.44 -10.92
CA GLN A 380 -16.26 -9.09 -11.73
C GLN A 380 -15.86 -8.67 -13.15
N ILE A 381 -14.78 -7.91 -13.31
CA ILE A 381 -14.27 -7.52 -14.64
C ILE A 381 -13.86 -8.76 -15.43
N GLU A 382 -13.14 -9.70 -14.82
CA GLU A 382 -12.73 -10.96 -15.46
C GLU A 382 -13.95 -11.81 -15.85
N ALA A 383 -14.97 -11.89 -14.98
CA ALA A 383 -16.23 -12.56 -15.30
C ALA A 383 -16.94 -11.92 -16.50
N ILE A 384 -17.07 -10.60 -16.52
CA ILE A 384 -17.69 -9.85 -17.63
C ILE A 384 -16.89 -10.00 -18.93
N GLN A 385 -15.55 -10.02 -18.85
CA GLN A 385 -14.70 -10.28 -20.01
C GLN A 385 -14.94 -11.69 -20.58
N GLY A 386 -15.04 -12.70 -19.70
CA GLY A 386 -15.38 -14.06 -20.10
C GLY A 386 -16.76 -14.16 -20.78
N GLU A 387 -17.78 -13.51 -20.21
CA GLU A 387 -19.12 -13.43 -20.81
C GLU A 387 -19.10 -12.70 -22.16
N TYR A 388 -18.32 -11.63 -22.27
CA TYR A 388 -18.17 -10.88 -23.51
C TYR A 388 -17.50 -11.72 -24.61
N GLU A 389 -16.42 -12.44 -24.29
CA GLU A 389 -15.80 -13.38 -25.23
C GLU A 389 -16.75 -14.48 -25.68
N GLN A 390 -17.55 -15.02 -24.74
CA GLN A 390 -18.56 -16.01 -25.06
C GLN A 390 -19.66 -15.43 -25.97
N ALA A 391 -20.13 -14.22 -25.70
CA ALA A 391 -21.08 -13.52 -26.56
C ALA A 391 -20.51 -13.27 -27.96
N GLN A 392 -19.24 -12.88 -28.07
CA GLN A 392 -18.57 -12.72 -29.36
C GLN A 392 -18.48 -14.05 -30.13
N ARG A 393 -18.18 -15.16 -29.45
CA ARG A 393 -18.19 -16.49 -30.07
C ARG A 393 -19.58 -16.87 -30.58
N ILE A 394 -20.63 -16.66 -29.77
CA ILE A 394 -22.01 -16.92 -30.18
C ILE A 394 -22.40 -16.08 -31.40
N ILE A 395 -22.01 -14.80 -31.44
CA ILE A 395 -22.26 -13.93 -32.60
C ILE A 395 -21.51 -14.45 -33.84
N ALA A 396 -20.26 -14.88 -33.70
CA ALA A 396 -19.49 -15.46 -34.80
C ALA A 396 -20.10 -16.78 -35.30
N ASP A 397 -20.50 -17.66 -34.39
CA ASP A 397 -21.17 -18.93 -34.71
C ASP A 397 -22.53 -18.69 -35.37
N SER A 398 -23.30 -17.68 -34.92
CA SER A 398 -24.56 -17.30 -35.54
C SER A 398 -24.36 -16.78 -36.97
N LYS A 399 -23.31 -16.00 -37.24
CA LYS A 399 -22.96 -15.56 -38.60
C LYS A 399 -22.57 -16.74 -39.49
N ASN A 400 -21.79 -17.68 -38.96
CA ASN A 400 -21.42 -18.89 -39.68
C ASN A 400 -22.64 -19.78 -39.95
N ALA A 401 -23.58 -19.87 -39.01
CA ALA A 401 -24.84 -20.59 -39.18
C ALA A 401 -25.74 -19.92 -40.24
N GLU A 402 -25.78 -18.59 -40.29
CA GLU A 402 -26.50 -17.85 -41.34
C GLU A 402 -25.91 -18.13 -42.72
N ILE A 403 -24.58 -18.07 -42.86
CA ILE A 403 -23.87 -18.42 -44.11
C ILE A 403 -24.12 -19.88 -44.50
N ALA A 404 -24.07 -20.81 -43.55
CA ALA A 404 -24.34 -22.22 -43.80
C ALA A 404 -25.81 -22.47 -44.19
N ALA A 405 -26.75 -21.76 -43.57
CA ALA A 405 -28.17 -21.82 -43.92
C ALA A 405 -28.44 -21.22 -45.31
N GLU A 406 -27.78 -20.12 -45.66
CA GLU A 406 -27.86 -19.52 -46.99
C GLU A 406 -27.27 -20.46 -48.06
N ALA A 407 -26.11 -21.08 -47.79
CA ALA A 407 -25.51 -22.08 -48.66
C ALA A 407 -26.42 -23.32 -48.84
N ALA A 408 -27.02 -23.82 -47.76
CA ALA A 408 -27.97 -24.93 -47.82
C ALA A 408 -29.25 -24.54 -48.57
N ALA A 409 -29.75 -23.31 -48.40
CA ALA A 409 -30.89 -22.80 -49.15
C ALA A 409 -30.58 -22.67 -50.65
N GLN A 410 -29.39 -22.16 -51.00
CA GLN A 410 -28.92 -22.12 -52.40
C GLN A 410 -28.78 -23.52 -52.98
N GLU A 411 -28.29 -24.50 -52.21
CA GLU A 411 -28.21 -25.90 -52.64
C GLU A 411 -29.59 -26.52 -52.87
N ILE A 412 -30.56 -26.24 -52.00
CA ILE A 412 -31.96 -26.67 -52.17
C ILE A 412 -32.57 -26.03 -53.42
N ILE A 413 -32.36 -24.73 -53.64
CA ILE A 413 -32.85 -24.03 -54.84
C ILE A 413 -32.21 -24.65 -56.09
N LEU A 414 -30.89 -24.84 -56.10
CA LEU A 414 -30.18 -25.45 -57.22
C LEU A 414 -30.67 -26.87 -57.50
N ASN A 415 -30.93 -27.67 -56.47
CA ASN A 415 -31.46 -29.03 -56.62
C ASN A 415 -32.91 -29.01 -57.13
N ALA A 416 -33.73 -28.06 -56.68
CA ALA A 416 -35.09 -27.86 -57.19
C ALA A 416 -35.08 -27.41 -58.66
N GLU A 417 -34.15 -26.53 -59.04
CA GLU A 417 -33.93 -26.12 -60.43
C GLU A 417 -33.50 -27.29 -61.30
N LYS A 418 -32.54 -28.10 -60.84
CA LYS A 418 -32.13 -29.34 -61.54
C LYS A 418 -33.29 -30.30 -61.72
N GLN A 419 -34.11 -30.51 -60.69
CA GLN A 419 -35.31 -31.33 -60.78
C GLN A 419 -36.35 -30.74 -61.73
N ALA A 420 -36.55 -29.42 -61.75
CA ALA A 420 -37.47 -28.77 -62.66
C ALA A 420 -37.00 -28.86 -64.13
N VAL A 421 -35.70 -28.74 -64.38
CA VAL A 421 -35.10 -28.96 -65.71
C VAL A 421 -35.28 -30.42 -66.12
N PHE A 422 -34.97 -31.37 -65.24
CA PHE A 422 -35.17 -32.80 -65.49
C PHE A 422 -36.64 -33.12 -65.79
N LEU A 423 -37.58 -32.58 -65.00
CA LEU A 423 -39.02 -32.75 -65.25
C LEU A 423 -39.48 -32.11 -66.56
N LYS A 424 -38.87 -31.01 -67.00
CA LYS A 424 -39.10 -30.44 -68.33
C LYS A 424 -38.59 -31.34 -69.44
N GLU A 425 -37.40 -31.94 -69.30
CA GLU A 425 -36.86 -32.91 -70.26
C GLU A 425 -37.72 -34.19 -70.32
N VAL A 426 -38.20 -34.67 -69.17
CA VAL A 426 -39.13 -35.80 -69.09
C VAL A 426 -40.49 -35.45 -69.73
N ALA A 427 -41.03 -34.26 -69.52
CA ALA A 427 -42.28 -33.83 -70.15
C ALA A 427 -42.15 -33.69 -71.68
N LEU A 428 -40.99 -33.24 -72.18
CA LEU A 428 -40.71 -33.20 -73.63
C LEU A 428 -40.64 -34.62 -74.21
N THR A 429 -39.98 -35.55 -73.53
CA THR A 429 -39.90 -36.96 -73.97
C THR A 429 -41.23 -37.71 -73.87
N GLU A 430 -42.11 -37.37 -72.92
CA GLU A 430 -43.47 -37.90 -72.87
C GLU A 430 -44.40 -37.35 -73.97
N SER A 431 -44.21 -36.08 -74.37
CA SER A 431 -44.90 -35.51 -75.54
C SER A 431 -44.53 -36.25 -76.83
N ASP A 432 -43.25 -36.59 -77.00
CA ASP A 432 -42.78 -37.40 -78.14
C ASP A 432 -43.33 -38.84 -78.09
N LYS A 433 -43.50 -39.39 -76.89
CA LYS A 433 -44.12 -40.72 -76.69
C LYS A 433 -45.61 -40.72 -77.09
N GLY A 434 -46.34 -39.65 -76.80
CA GLY A 434 -47.73 -39.48 -77.24
C GLY A 434 -47.88 -39.36 -78.76
N ALA A 435 -46.91 -38.74 -79.43
CA ALA A 435 -46.87 -38.67 -80.90
C ALA A 435 -46.63 -40.06 -81.54
N MET A 436 -45.72 -40.85 -80.98
CA MET A 436 -45.51 -42.24 -81.43
C MET A 436 -46.74 -43.13 -81.23
N GLN A 437 -47.47 -42.95 -80.12
CA GLN A 437 -48.66 -43.76 -79.83
C GLN A 437 -49.78 -43.53 -80.85
N LYS A 438 -49.97 -42.30 -81.33
CA LYS A 438 -50.88 -41.99 -82.43
C LYS A 438 -50.46 -42.63 -83.76
N GLN A 439 -49.17 -42.66 -84.06
CA GLN A 439 -48.66 -43.34 -85.26
C GLN A 439 -48.85 -44.86 -85.20
N ILE A 440 -48.77 -45.46 -84.00
CA ILE A 440 -49.05 -46.88 -83.80
C ILE A 440 -50.54 -47.16 -84.05
N GLU A 441 -51.45 -46.36 -83.48
CA GLU A 441 -52.90 -46.51 -83.72
C GLU A 441 -53.30 -46.36 -85.20
N GLU A 442 -52.66 -45.44 -85.94
CA GLU A 442 -52.86 -45.30 -87.39
C GLU A 442 -52.38 -46.53 -88.17
N LYS A 443 -51.25 -47.13 -87.77
CA LYS A 443 -50.74 -48.35 -88.42
C LYS A 443 -51.62 -49.56 -88.11
N ASP A 444 -52.13 -49.69 -86.89
CA ASP A 444 -53.05 -50.77 -86.51
C ASP A 444 -54.37 -50.69 -87.28
N LYS A 445 -54.88 -49.49 -87.58
CA LYS A 445 -56.02 -49.32 -88.48
C LYS A 445 -55.74 -49.83 -89.89
N LYS A 446 -54.57 -49.52 -90.45
CA LYS A 446 -54.16 -50.01 -91.78
C LYS A 446 -53.99 -51.53 -91.82
N ILE A 447 -53.50 -52.13 -90.74
CA ILE A 447 -53.39 -53.59 -90.62
C ILE A 447 -54.78 -54.22 -90.66
N LYS A 448 -55.76 -53.68 -89.94
CA LYS A 448 -57.15 -54.18 -89.98
C LYS A 448 -57.80 -54.05 -91.36
N GLU A 449 -57.53 -52.97 -92.09
CA GLU A 449 -58.01 -52.82 -93.47
C GLU A 449 -57.43 -53.92 -94.39
N ILE A 450 -56.12 -54.20 -94.28
CA ILE A 450 -55.46 -55.27 -95.03
C ILE A 450 -56.00 -56.66 -94.64
N GLU A 451 -56.32 -56.89 -93.36
CA GLU A 451 -56.92 -58.16 -92.92
C GLU A 451 -58.31 -58.39 -93.51
N MET A 452 -59.14 -57.33 -93.64
CA MET A 452 -60.43 -57.43 -94.32
C MET A 452 -60.28 -57.73 -95.82
N GLU A 453 -59.31 -57.10 -96.48
CA GLU A 453 -59.00 -57.39 -97.89
C GLU A 453 -58.51 -58.83 -98.07
N LYS A 454 -57.75 -59.36 -97.10
CA LYS A 454 -57.31 -60.75 -97.11
C LYS A 454 -58.47 -61.73 -96.94
N GLU A 455 -59.41 -61.49 -96.03
CA GLU A 455 -60.63 -62.32 -95.91
C GLU A 455 -61.48 -62.31 -97.18
N GLU A 456 -61.53 -61.17 -97.89
CA GLU A 456 -62.26 -61.05 -99.15
C GLU A 456 -61.57 -61.82 -100.29
N LEU A 457 -60.23 -61.87 -100.29
CA LEU A 457 -59.44 -62.69 -101.21
C LEU A 457 -59.56 -64.20 -100.90
N GLU A 458 -59.60 -64.60 -99.63
CA GLU A 458 -59.82 -66.01 -99.24
C GLU A 458 -61.22 -66.50 -99.68
N LYS A 459 -62.25 -65.65 -99.62
CA LYS A 459 -63.56 -65.98 -100.19
C LYS A 459 -63.52 -66.18 -101.71
N LYS A 460 -62.72 -65.39 -102.43
CA LYS A 460 -62.54 -65.56 -103.89
C LYS A 460 -61.81 -66.85 -104.22
N LEU A 461 -60.78 -67.22 -103.45
CA LEU A 461 -60.05 -68.47 -103.61
C LEU A 461 -60.95 -69.70 -103.38
N ASN A 462 -61.78 -69.70 -102.33
CA ASN A 462 -62.73 -70.80 -102.11
C ASN A 462 -63.74 -70.97 -103.26
N SER A 463 -64.18 -69.88 -103.90
CA SER A 463 -65.05 -69.97 -105.10
C SER A 463 -64.33 -70.54 -106.34
N MET A 464 -63.00 -70.34 -106.41
CA MET A 464 -62.18 -70.93 -107.47
C MET A 464 -61.95 -72.43 -107.23
N ASP A 465 -61.78 -72.88 -105.99
CA ASP A 465 -61.66 -74.29 -105.67
C ASP A 465 -62.96 -75.08 -105.93
N GLU A 466 -64.13 -74.48 -105.67
CA GLU A 466 -65.42 -75.07 -106.05
C GLU A 466 -65.58 -75.22 -107.57
N SER A 467 -65.04 -74.29 -108.36
CA SER A 467 -65.07 -74.38 -109.83
C SER A 467 -64.04 -75.37 -110.39
N ILE A 468 -62.93 -75.61 -109.69
CA ILE A 468 -61.98 -76.68 -109.98
C ILE A 468 -62.60 -78.07 -109.68
N ALA A 469 -63.32 -78.23 -108.57
CA ALA A 469 -63.99 -79.49 -108.24
C ALA A 469 -65.08 -79.89 -109.28
N VAL A 470 -65.73 -78.92 -109.92
CA VAL A 470 -66.67 -79.14 -111.03
C VAL A 470 -65.95 -79.56 -112.32
N LEU A 471 -64.72 -79.10 -112.54
CA LEU A 471 -63.87 -79.49 -113.67
C LEU A 471 -63.28 -80.90 -113.50
N GLU A 472 -62.87 -81.28 -112.29
CA GLU A 472 -62.38 -82.64 -112.01
C GLU A 472 -63.48 -83.72 -112.15
N LYS A 473 -64.74 -83.34 -111.97
CA LYS A 473 -65.90 -84.21 -112.24
C LYS A 473 -66.18 -84.40 -113.74
N ARG A 474 -65.80 -83.44 -114.60
CA ARG A 474 -65.88 -83.55 -116.06
C ARG A 474 -64.75 -84.38 -116.68
N ILE A 475 -63.63 -84.55 -115.97
CA ILE A 475 -62.47 -85.33 -116.45
C ILE A 475 -62.64 -86.85 -116.25
N ARG A 476 -63.63 -87.28 -115.45
CA ARG A 476 -63.88 -88.72 -115.17
C ARG A 476 -64.74 -89.45 -116.21
N ASP A 477 -65.40 -88.73 -117.13
CA ASP A 477 -66.17 -89.27 -118.25
C ASP A 477 -65.49 -88.88 -119.58
N GLY A 478 -64.60 -89.75 -120.06
CA GLY A 478 -63.55 -89.39 -121.03
C GLY A 478 -63.97 -89.18 -122.50
N LEU A 479 -63.11 -88.45 -123.24
CA LEU A 479 -62.81 -88.69 -124.65
C LEU A 479 -61.38 -88.21 -125.01
N ALA A 480 -60.79 -88.90 -125.98
CA ALA A 480 -59.37 -89.00 -126.35
C ALA A 480 -58.71 -87.79 -127.06
N GLY A 481 -57.37 -87.79 -127.10
CA GLY A 481 -56.61 -87.31 -128.29
C GLY A 481 -55.33 -86.52 -128.00
N ALA A 482 -54.17 -87.14 -128.24
CA ALA A 482 -52.81 -86.65 -128.04
C ALA A 482 -52.27 -85.80 -129.20
N ASP A 483 -51.18 -85.02 -128.99
CA ASP A 483 -50.19 -84.78 -130.06
C ASP A 483 -48.82 -84.29 -129.53
N ALA A 484 -47.75 -85.04 -129.78
CA ALA A 484 -46.37 -84.75 -129.40
C ALA A 484 -45.41 -85.16 -130.53
N GLY A 485 -44.96 -84.17 -131.31
CA GLY A 485 -43.96 -84.30 -132.37
C GLY A 485 -43.13 -83.00 -132.51
N PRO A 486 -41.98 -83.03 -133.22
CA PRO A 486 -41.11 -81.85 -133.41
C PRO A 486 -41.85 -80.73 -134.17
N LYS A 487 -41.58 -79.46 -133.81
CA LYS A 487 -42.33 -78.29 -134.30
C LYS A 487 -41.45 -77.31 -135.09
N GLU A 488 -41.95 -76.83 -136.21
CA GLU A 488 -41.40 -75.71 -136.99
C GLU A 488 -41.96 -74.38 -136.48
N TYR A 489 -41.14 -73.32 -136.47
CA TYR A 489 -41.53 -71.98 -136.03
C TYR A 489 -41.38 -70.95 -137.16
N SER A 490 -42.34 -70.04 -137.29
CA SER A 490 -42.32 -68.92 -138.23
C SER A 490 -42.65 -67.62 -137.50
N VAL A 491 -41.86 -66.58 -137.72
CA VAL A 491 -42.05 -65.26 -137.11
C VAL A 491 -42.48 -64.27 -138.19
N GLU A 492 -43.53 -63.52 -137.90
CA GLU A 492 -44.03 -62.42 -138.74
C GLU A 492 -44.06 -61.15 -137.89
N THR A 493 -43.71 -60.00 -138.45
CA THR A 493 -43.73 -58.71 -137.76
C THR A 493 -44.72 -57.78 -138.42
N VAL A 494 -45.59 -57.16 -137.63
CA VAL A 494 -46.58 -56.17 -138.06
C VAL A 494 -46.21 -54.83 -137.43
N GLU A 495 -45.99 -53.82 -138.25
CA GLU A 495 -45.75 -52.46 -137.77
C GLU A 495 -47.04 -51.86 -137.21
N HIS A 496 -46.93 -51.00 -136.19
CA HIS A 496 -48.09 -50.26 -135.71
C HIS A 496 -48.60 -49.31 -136.81
N ASN A 497 -49.89 -48.98 -136.77
CA ASN A 497 -50.46 -47.97 -137.64
C ASN A 497 -49.78 -46.61 -137.40
N HIS A 498 -49.87 -45.67 -138.34
CA HIS A 498 -49.28 -44.32 -138.19
C HIS A 498 -49.74 -43.56 -136.91
N ASN A 499 -50.81 -44.02 -136.25
CA ASN A 499 -51.31 -43.51 -134.98
C ASN A 499 -50.59 -44.09 -133.74
N GLY A 500 -49.62 -44.99 -133.92
CA GLY A 500 -48.95 -45.71 -132.82
C GLY A 500 -49.81 -46.80 -132.18
N GLU A 501 -50.96 -47.14 -132.79
CA GLU A 501 -51.83 -48.23 -132.35
C GLU A 501 -51.53 -49.52 -133.12
N VAL A 502 -51.68 -50.67 -132.45
CA VAL A 502 -51.48 -51.99 -133.04
C VAL A 502 -52.33 -52.14 -134.31
N ASN A 503 -51.71 -52.47 -135.45
CA ASN A 503 -52.40 -52.66 -136.72
C ASN A 503 -53.21 -53.97 -136.74
N THR A 504 -54.39 -53.91 -136.12
CA THR A 504 -55.30 -55.06 -135.97
C THR A 504 -55.76 -55.63 -137.31
N ALA A 505 -55.89 -54.80 -138.36
CA ALA A 505 -56.29 -55.25 -139.69
C ALA A 505 -55.22 -56.13 -140.35
N GLU A 506 -53.95 -55.75 -140.22
CA GLU A 506 -52.83 -56.52 -140.76
C GLU A 506 -52.55 -57.78 -139.95
N ILE A 507 -52.65 -57.71 -138.61
CA ILE A 507 -52.62 -58.90 -137.75
C ILE A 507 -53.71 -59.90 -138.15
N ALA A 508 -54.95 -59.44 -138.36
CA ALA A 508 -56.04 -60.31 -138.78
C ALA A 508 -55.78 -60.96 -140.15
N LYS A 509 -55.12 -60.24 -141.07
CA LYS A 509 -54.72 -60.76 -142.38
C LYS A 509 -53.64 -61.84 -142.27
N ILE A 510 -52.61 -61.62 -141.45
CA ILE A 510 -51.54 -62.60 -141.21
C ILE A 510 -52.11 -63.83 -140.48
N LEU A 511 -52.94 -63.64 -139.45
CA LEU A 511 -53.62 -64.72 -138.75
C LEU A 511 -54.45 -65.59 -139.70
N LYS A 512 -55.26 -64.98 -140.59
CA LYS A 512 -56.04 -65.73 -141.58
C LYS A 512 -55.16 -66.52 -142.54
N LYS A 513 -54.07 -65.92 -143.04
CA LYS A 513 -53.13 -66.57 -143.96
C LYS A 513 -52.36 -67.72 -143.28
N LYS A 514 -51.81 -67.49 -142.10
CA LYS A 514 -51.07 -68.51 -141.35
C LYS A 514 -51.98 -69.65 -140.89
N ALA A 515 -53.20 -69.34 -140.45
CA ALA A 515 -54.20 -70.35 -140.14
C ALA A 515 -54.60 -71.19 -141.36
N SER A 516 -54.72 -70.60 -142.57
CA SER A 516 -54.98 -71.39 -143.78
C SER A 516 -53.81 -72.29 -144.17
N ASP A 517 -52.58 -71.88 -143.85
CA ASP A 517 -51.34 -72.63 -144.12
C ASP A 517 -51.00 -73.65 -143.01
N GLY A 518 -51.92 -73.85 -142.05
CA GLY A 518 -51.78 -74.83 -140.95
C GLY A 518 -50.89 -74.39 -139.79
N TRP A 519 -50.51 -73.10 -139.73
CA TRP A 519 -49.72 -72.55 -138.63
C TRP A 519 -50.60 -72.09 -137.47
N LYS A 520 -50.19 -72.44 -136.26
CA LYS A 520 -50.83 -72.07 -134.99
C LYS A 520 -50.04 -70.94 -134.32
N LEU A 521 -50.68 -69.81 -134.03
CA LEU A 521 -50.05 -68.72 -133.27
C LEU A 521 -49.77 -69.19 -131.84
N ILE A 522 -48.53 -69.03 -131.37
CA ILE A 522 -48.13 -69.38 -130.00
C ILE A 522 -48.12 -68.14 -129.12
N THR A 523 -47.43 -67.10 -129.59
CA THR A 523 -47.11 -65.90 -128.83
C THR A 523 -47.19 -64.70 -129.74
N LEU A 524 -47.73 -63.62 -129.18
CA LEU A 524 -47.73 -62.30 -129.77
C LEU A 524 -47.05 -61.37 -128.76
N ILE A 525 -45.99 -60.69 -129.21
CA ILE A 525 -45.20 -59.77 -128.40
C ILE A 525 -45.44 -58.37 -128.96
N ASN A 526 -45.90 -57.46 -128.11
CA ASN A 526 -45.93 -56.04 -128.44
C ASN A 526 -44.58 -55.43 -128.08
N ASP A 527 -43.77 -55.10 -129.09
CA ASP A 527 -42.47 -54.44 -128.94
C ASP A 527 -42.72 -52.92 -129.04
N ASP A 528 -43.13 -52.33 -127.91
CA ASP A 528 -43.29 -50.88 -127.75
C ASP A 528 -41.89 -50.26 -127.59
N GLY A 529 -41.39 -49.68 -128.67
CA GLY A 529 -40.10 -49.04 -128.82
C GLY A 529 -39.95 -47.76 -127.99
N GLY A 530 -39.82 -47.91 -126.66
CA GLY A 530 -39.08 -47.01 -125.78
C GLY A 530 -39.33 -45.49 -125.93
N LYS A 531 -40.47 -45.00 -125.45
CA LYS A 531 -40.64 -43.60 -125.02
C LYS A 531 -40.58 -43.51 -123.49
N LEU A 532 -39.37 -43.49 -122.95
CA LEU A 532 -39.11 -42.93 -121.61
C LEU A 532 -39.19 -41.40 -121.73
N GLN A 533 -40.35 -40.82 -121.41
CA GLN A 533 -40.44 -39.39 -121.09
C GLN A 533 -40.64 -39.21 -119.59
N SER A 534 -39.57 -38.73 -118.96
CA SER A 534 -39.55 -38.08 -117.65
C SER A 534 -40.55 -36.92 -117.63
N SER A 535 -41.55 -36.97 -116.74
CA SER A 535 -42.34 -35.80 -116.37
C SER A 535 -41.78 -35.23 -115.06
N LEU A 536 -41.15 -34.07 -115.19
CA LEU A 536 -40.56 -33.25 -114.14
C LEU A 536 -41.38 -31.95 -114.05
N GLY A 537 -41.65 -31.48 -112.83
CA GLY A 537 -42.24 -30.19 -112.48
C GLY A 537 -43.31 -30.36 -111.39
N ASP A 538 -43.25 -29.75 -110.22
CA ASP A 538 -42.51 -28.58 -109.70
C ASP A 538 -42.70 -28.65 -108.15
N THR A 539 -41.78 -28.29 -107.25
CA THR A 539 -41.20 -26.96 -107.10
C THR A 539 -39.87 -26.96 -106.34
N THR A 540 -38.90 -26.29 -106.97
CA THR A 540 -37.79 -25.50 -106.39
C THR A 540 -36.64 -26.24 -105.70
N GLU A 541 -35.79 -26.82 -106.54
CA GLU A 541 -34.31 -26.62 -106.65
C GLU A 541 -33.65 -27.95 -107.05
N SER A 542 -33.78 -28.28 -108.33
CA SER A 542 -33.21 -29.48 -108.95
C SER A 542 -32.20 -29.09 -110.02
N ALA A 543 -30.93 -29.36 -109.74
CA ALA A 543 -29.93 -29.58 -110.79
C ALA A 543 -30.13 -31.01 -111.35
N SER A 544 -30.36 -31.17 -112.65
CA SER A 544 -29.86 -32.34 -113.38
C SER A 544 -29.90 -32.16 -114.89
N LEU A 545 -28.80 -32.57 -115.51
CA LEU A 545 -28.48 -32.64 -116.93
C LEU A 545 -29.06 -33.90 -117.57
N ALA A 546 -29.60 -33.79 -118.79
CA ALA A 546 -29.61 -34.83 -119.83
C ALA A 546 -30.08 -34.19 -121.15
N VAL A 547 -29.23 -33.77 -122.08
CA VAL A 547 -28.49 -34.56 -123.10
C VAL A 547 -29.42 -35.41 -123.98
N GLY A 548 -29.70 -34.91 -125.20
CA GLY A 548 -30.23 -35.68 -126.34
C GLY A 548 -29.19 -36.68 -126.87
N SER A 549 -29.49 -37.67 -127.71
CA SER A 549 -30.40 -37.69 -128.86
C SER A 549 -30.92 -39.11 -129.09
N PHE A 550 -32.21 -39.21 -129.38
CA PHE A 550 -32.98 -40.40 -129.73
C PHE A 550 -32.59 -40.98 -131.11
N ASN A 551 -32.55 -42.31 -131.21
CA ASN A 551 -32.88 -43.06 -132.43
C ASN A 551 -34.15 -43.87 -132.09
N SER A 552 -35.31 -43.40 -132.56
CA SER A 552 -36.61 -44.01 -132.30
C SER A 552 -36.70 -45.39 -132.93
N LYS A 553 -36.84 -46.43 -132.12
CA LYS A 553 -37.30 -47.74 -132.59
C LYS A 553 -38.81 -47.64 -132.83
N GLU A 554 -39.28 -48.05 -133.99
CA GLU A 554 -40.70 -48.05 -134.33
C GLU A 554 -41.42 -49.18 -133.59
N ASP A 555 -42.60 -48.88 -133.06
CA ASP A 555 -43.44 -49.83 -132.36
C ASP A 555 -43.89 -50.92 -133.34
N ARG A 556 -43.74 -52.20 -132.97
CA ARG A 556 -44.14 -53.33 -133.82
C ARG A 556 -44.66 -54.49 -133.00
N VAL A 557 -45.56 -55.26 -133.59
CA VAL A 557 -46.06 -56.51 -133.05
C VAL A 557 -45.32 -57.67 -133.71
N VAL A 558 -44.65 -58.48 -132.91
CA VAL A 558 -43.98 -59.70 -133.36
C VAL A 558 -44.88 -60.90 -133.06
N MET A 559 -45.24 -61.66 -134.10
CA MET A 559 -46.11 -62.82 -134.02
C MET A 559 -45.32 -64.09 -134.32
N ILE A 560 -45.31 -65.04 -133.38
CA ILE A 560 -44.59 -66.31 -133.50
C ILE A 560 -45.58 -67.46 -133.64
N PHE A 561 -45.51 -68.18 -134.75
CA PHE A 561 -46.36 -69.32 -135.07
C PHE A 561 -45.57 -70.63 -134.98
N GLU A 562 -46.20 -71.70 -134.50
CA GLU A 562 -45.73 -73.08 -134.63
C GLU A 562 -46.59 -73.86 -135.64
N ARG A 563 -45.99 -74.85 -136.28
CA ARG A 563 -46.71 -75.99 -136.84
C ARG A 563 -45.93 -77.25 -136.53
N ASN A 564 -46.61 -78.39 -136.40
CA ASN A 564 -45.89 -79.67 -136.29
C ASN A 564 -45.11 -79.89 -137.58
N ALA A 565 -43.80 -80.14 -137.46
CA ALA A 565 -42.90 -80.37 -138.58
C ALA A 565 -43.31 -81.69 -139.25
N GLY A 566 -43.90 -81.59 -140.44
CA GLY A 566 -44.36 -82.72 -141.26
C GLY A 566 -43.67 -82.71 -142.61
#